data_AF-A0A961AH72-F1
#
_entry.id   AF-A0A961AH72-F1
#
_cell.length_a   1.000
_cell.length_b   1.000
_cell.length_c   1.000
_cell.angle_alpha   90.00
_cell.angle_beta   90.00
_cell.angle_gamma   90.00
#
_symmetry.space_group_name_H-M   'P 1'
#
loop_
_entity.id
_entity.type
_entity.pdbx_description
1 polymer ?
#
loop_
_entity_poly.entity_id
_entity_poly.type
_entity_poly.pdbx_seq_one_letter_code
_entity_poly.pdbx_strand_id
1 'polypeptide(L)'
;HVNAGVPKTLVKYLISWCAEERYAEAAGNVLRDIVDTPISPELLPLAADASIEQKTEDVVGPYELHDFFLFHLVRHGASPSKIRFLAGLAFAGHPLEAEIDRWLPVFLSRFVRSQFKRSVMPDGPKVGTVALSPRGDWRMPSDWEGDWATLEALASGGGSGE
;
A
#
# COMPACT_ATOMS: atom_id res chain seq x y z
N HIS A 1 10.77 -11.37 -8.38
CA HIS A 1 10.48 -10.68 -7.11
C HIS A 1 9.36 -11.41 -6.37
N VAL A 2 9.70 -12.20 -5.33
CA VAL A 2 8.73 -13.09 -4.64
C VAL A 2 7.69 -12.35 -3.81
N ASN A 3 8.01 -11.15 -3.32
CA ASN A 3 7.13 -10.35 -2.46
C ASN A 3 6.27 -9.35 -3.23
N ALA A 4 6.24 -9.41 -4.58
CA ALA A 4 5.58 -8.39 -5.40
C ALA A 4 4.06 -8.36 -5.22
N GLY A 5 3.46 -9.48 -4.83
CA GLY A 5 2.02 -9.63 -4.59
C GLY A 5 1.63 -9.66 -3.12
N VAL A 6 2.54 -9.39 -2.18
CA VAL A 6 2.26 -9.52 -0.74
C VAL A 6 2.12 -8.11 -0.13
N PRO A 7 0.93 -7.72 0.36
CA PRO A 7 0.73 -6.43 1.05
C PRO A 7 1.60 -6.31 2.30
N LYS A 8 1.92 -5.08 2.73
CA LYS A 8 2.91 -4.88 3.79
C LYS A 8 2.40 -5.40 5.15
N THR A 9 1.11 -5.25 5.41
CA THR A 9 0.45 -5.83 6.59
C THR A 9 0.57 -7.35 6.61
N LEU A 10 0.38 -8.01 5.46
CA LEU A 10 0.51 -9.46 5.33
C LEU A 10 1.96 -9.94 5.56
N VAL A 11 2.96 -9.18 5.12
CA VAL A 11 4.38 -9.52 5.38
C VAL A 11 4.64 -9.60 6.89
N LYS A 12 4.17 -8.63 7.69
CA LYS A 12 4.35 -8.66 9.15
C LYS A 12 3.70 -9.92 9.74
N TYR A 13 2.45 -10.21 9.36
CA TYR A 13 1.74 -11.40 9.82
C TYR A 13 2.47 -12.71 9.48
N LEU A 14 2.99 -12.85 8.25
CA LEU A 14 3.72 -14.04 7.82
C LEU A 14 5.01 -14.26 8.62
N ILE A 15 5.72 -13.17 8.97
CA ILE A 15 6.94 -13.26 9.78
C ILE A 15 6.57 -13.63 11.22
N SER A 16 5.54 -13.02 11.81
CA SER A 16 5.05 -13.37 13.15
C SER A 16 4.64 -14.85 13.22
N TRP A 17 3.87 -15.34 12.26
CA TRP A 17 3.49 -16.76 12.19
C TRP A 17 4.71 -17.67 12.06
N CYS A 18 5.70 -17.31 11.22
CA CYS A 18 6.96 -18.05 11.12
C CYS A 18 7.74 -18.07 12.44
N ALA A 19 7.69 -16.99 13.21
CA ALA A 19 8.37 -16.83 14.49
C ALA A 19 7.72 -17.63 15.62
N GLU A 20 6.42 -17.90 15.53
CA GLU A 20 5.64 -18.63 16.54
C GLU A 20 5.55 -20.13 16.23
N GLU A 21 5.54 -20.51 14.95
CA GLU A 21 5.31 -21.88 14.52
C GLU A 21 6.58 -22.47 13.90
N ARG A 22 6.83 -22.16 12.63
CA ARG A 22 7.78 -22.89 11.77
C ARG A 22 9.22 -22.84 12.27
N TYR A 23 9.62 -21.73 12.90
CA TYR A 23 10.99 -21.44 13.33
C TYR A 23 11.07 -20.98 14.79
N ALA A 24 10.08 -21.32 15.61
CA ALA A 24 9.98 -20.88 17.00
C ALA A 24 11.29 -21.05 17.80
N GLU A 25 11.88 -22.25 17.71
CA GLU A 25 13.12 -22.57 18.43
C GLU A 25 14.39 -22.08 17.73
N ALA A 26 14.41 -22.13 16.39
CA ALA A 26 15.62 -21.88 15.61
C ALA A 26 15.90 -20.38 15.40
N ALA A 27 14.85 -19.57 15.20
CA ALA A 27 14.98 -18.17 14.82
C ALA A 27 13.87 -17.26 15.38
N GLY A 28 12.95 -17.78 16.20
CA GLY A 28 11.76 -17.03 16.63
C GLY A 28 12.08 -15.69 17.31
N ASN A 29 13.13 -15.64 18.14
CA ASN A 29 13.57 -14.40 18.76
C ASN A 29 14.03 -13.35 17.74
N VAL A 30 14.81 -13.75 16.75
CA VAL A 30 15.33 -12.86 15.70
C VAL A 30 14.20 -12.39 14.78
N LEU A 31 13.26 -13.27 14.44
CA LEU A 31 12.11 -12.90 13.62
C LEU A 31 11.17 -11.93 14.34
N ARG A 32 10.98 -12.08 15.66
CA ARG A 32 10.23 -11.11 16.48
C ARG A 32 10.91 -9.74 16.50
N ASP A 33 12.22 -9.70 16.70
CA ASP A 33 13.02 -8.47 16.65
C ASP A 33 12.90 -7.75 15.29
N ILE A 34 12.93 -8.51 14.18
CA ILE A 34 12.69 -7.96 12.84
C ILE A 34 11.28 -7.35 12.70
N VAL A 35 10.25 -7.99 13.27
CA VAL A 35 8.86 -7.47 13.21
C VAL A 35 8.70 -6.20 14.02
N ASP A 36 9.38 -6.13 15.17
CA ASP A 36 9.33 -5.00 16.10
C ASP A 36 10.15 -3.79 15.61
N THR A 37 11.12 -4.04 14.73
CA THR A 37 11.94 -2.98 14.12
C THR A 37 11.11 -2.09 13.17
N PRO A 38 11.03 -0.76 13.42
CA PRO A 38 10.30 0.16 12.56
C PRO A 38 10.82 0.17 11.12
N ILE A 39 9.92 0.21 10.15
CA ILE A 39 10.28 0.25 8.72
C ILE A 39 10.75 1.66 8.33
N SER A 40 12.06 1.81 8.14
CA SER A 40 12.73 3.05 7.73
C SER A 40 13.27 2.96 6.31
N PRO A 41 13.38 4.08 5.57
CA PRO A 41 14.21 4.14 4.38
C PRO A 41 15.68 3.93 4.78
N GLU A 42 16.20 2.71 4.58
CA GLU A 42 17.55 2.25 5.00
C GLU A 42 18.74 3.07 4.47
N LEU A 43 18.50 4.01 3.56
CA LEU A 43 19.54 4.79 2.88
C LEU A 43 19.96 6.07 3.61
N LEU A 44 19.32 6.42 4.73
CA LEU A 44 19.67 7.60 5.51
C LEU A 44 20.46 7.22 6.76
N PRO A 45 21.48 8.01 7.13
CA PRO A 45 22.22 7.78 8.36
C PRO A 45 21.26 7.83 9.54
N LEU A 46 21.49 6.93 10.51
CA LEU A 46 20.82 7.03 11.81
C LEU A 46 21.15 8.39 12.43
N ALA A 47 20.26 8.87 13.30
CA ALA A 47 20.57 10.04 14.12
C ALA A 47 21.87 9.84 14.91
N ALA A 48 22.41 10.94 15.42
CA ALA A 48 23.61 10.92 16.26
C ALA A 48 23.48 10.01 17.50
N ASP A 49 22.26 9.67 17.91
CA ASP A 49 21.92 8.75 19.00
C ASP A 49 21.61 7.31 18.55
N ALA A 50 21.91 6.97 17.29
CA ALA A 50 21.58 5.70 16.63
C ALA A 50 20.06 5.42 16.51
N SER A 51 19.20 6.41 16.71
CA SER A 51 17.76 6.27 16.49
C SER A 51 17.41 6.41 15.00
N ILE A 52 16.29 5.78 14.62
CA ILE A 52 15.71 5.90 13.29
C ILE A 52 14.90 7.20 13.24
N GLU A 53 15.41 8.23 12.55
CA GLU A 53 14.75 9.53 12.44
C GLU A 53 13.54 9.56 11.50
N GLN A 54 13.51 8.69 10.48
CA GLN A 54 12.47 8.75 9.45
C GLN A 54 11.72 7.43 9.33
N LYS A 55 10.45 7.41 9.75
CA LYS A 55 9.56 6.28 9.45
C LYS A 55 8.91 6.50 8.09
N THR A 56 8.86 5.46 7.28
CA THR A 56 8.24 5.57 5.95
C THR A 56 6.77 6.00 6.03
N GLU A 57 6.07 5.53 7.08
CA GLU A 57 4.66 5.85 7.35
C GLU A 57 4.43 7.33 7.63
N ASP A 58 5.42 8.08 8.11
CA ASP A 58 5.29 9.53 8.32
C ASP A 58 5.14 10.29 6.99
N VAL A 59 5.67 9.72 5.90
CA VAL A 59 5.65 10.32 4.56
C VAL A 59 4.52 9.78 3.71
N VAL A 60 4.24 8.48 3.82
CA VAL A 60 3.25 7.82 2.95
C VAL A 60 1.89 7.70 3.61
N GLY A 61 1.85 7.54 4.93
CA GLY A 61 0.68 7.20 5.73
C GLY A 61 0.74 5.78 6.29
N PRO A 62 -0.19 5.43 7.21
CA PRO A 62 -0.25 4.11 7.85
C PRO A 62 -0.51 2.97 6.86
N TYR A 63 0.25 1.89 6.92
CA TYR A 63 0.13 0.80 5.96
C TYR A 63 -1.25 0.13 5.97
N GLU A 64 -1.95 0.10 7.10
CA GLU A 64 -3.31 -0.44 7.23
C GLU A 64 -4.30 0.32 6.35
N LEU A 65 -4.22 1.66 6.33
CA LEU A 65 -5.03 2.48 5.45
C LEU A 65 -4.65 2.28 3.99
N HIS A 66 -3.34 2.22 3.68
CA HIS A 66 -2.87 1.98 2.31
C HIS A 66 -3.32 0.64 1.74
N ASP A 67 -3.15 -0.43 2.50
CA ASP A 67 -3.56 -1.78 2.08
C ASP A 67 -5.09 -1.84 1.92
N PHE A 68 -5.86 -1.16 2.79
CA PHE A 68 -7.32 -1.04 2.66
C PHE A 68 -7.72 -0.28 1.39
N PHE A 69 -7.13 0.90 1.15
CA PHE A 69 -7.42 1.69 -0.06
C PHE A 69 -7.03 0.94 -1.32
N LEU A 70 -5.85 0.33 -1.34
CA LEU A 70 -5.35 -0.46 -2.46
C LEU A 70 -6.26 -1.63 -2.79
N PHE A 71 -6.70 -2.37 -1.77
CA PHE A 71 -7.62 -3.48 -1.95
C PHE A 71 -8.91 -3.02 -2.62
N HIS A 72 -9.59 -2.00 -2.08
CA HIS A 72 -10.85 -1.53 -2.65
C HIS A 72 -10.69 -0.86 -4.01
N LEU A 73 -9.58 -0.16 -4.24
CA LEU A 73 -9.28 0.46 -5.52
C LEU A 73 -9.09 -0.60 -6.62
N VAL A 74 -8.18 -1.56 -6.39
CA VAL A 74 -7.76 -2.49 -7.46
C VAL A 74 -8.69 -3.70 -7.57
N ARG A 75 -9.17 -4.25 -6.46
CA ARG A 75 -10.04 -5.44 -6.48
C ARG A 75 -11.45 -5.12 -6.95
N HIS A 76 -11.96 -3.96 -6.53
CA HIS A 76 -13.36 -3.59 -6.67
C HIS A 76 -13.60 -2.40 -7.59
N GLY A 77 -12.56 -1.69 -8.03
CA GLY A 77 -12.72 -0.46 -8.82
C GLY A 77 -13.52 0.61 -8.08
N ALA A 78 -13.46 0.62 -6.75
CA ALA A 78 -14.27 1.52 -5.95
C ALA A 78 -13.81 2.98 -6.14
N SER A 79 -14.76 3.90 -6.27
CA SER A 79 -14.48 5.34 -6.30
C SER A 79 -13.85 5.81 -4.98
N PRO A 80 -13.09 6.93 -4.97
CA PRO A 80 -12.55 7.52 -3.74
C PRO A 80 -13.63 7.78 -2.69
N SER A 81 -14.80 8.27 -3.11
CA SER A 81 -15.92 8.51 -2.20
C SER A 81 -16.44 7.22 -1.57
N LYS A 82 -16.50 6.12 -2.33
CA LYS A 82 -16.87 4.80 -1.81
C LYS A 82 -15.80 4.24 -0.88
N ILE A 83 -14.53 4.37 -1.23
CA ILE A 83 -13.39 3.93 -0.39
C ILE A 83 -13.42 4.67 0.95
N ARG A 84 -13.55 6.01 0.92
CA ARG A 84 -13.68 6.84 2.12
C ARG A 84 -14.83 6.39 3.01
N PHE A 85 -16.01 6.17 2.42
CA PHE A 85 -17.18 5.70 3.16
C PHE A 85 -16.94 4.34 3.81
N LEU A 86 -16.38 3.37 3.08
CA LEU A 86 -16.07 2.04 3.61
C LEU A 86 -15.01 2.09 4.71
N ALA A 87 -13.98 2.93 4.54
CA ALA A 87 -12.95 3.13 5.55
C ALA A 87 -13.54 3.73 6.83
N GLY A 88 -14.44 4.72 6.73
CA GLY A 88 -15.11 5.29 7.90
C GLY A 88 -15.92 4.26 8.69
N LEU A 89 -16.51 3.27 8.01
CA LEU A 89 -17.19 2.16 8.68
C LEU A 89 -16.20 1.16 9.29
N ALA A 90 -15.15 0.79 8.55
CA ALA A 90 -14.19 -0.24 8.97
C ALA A 90 -13.30 0.21 10.13
N PHE A 91 -12.99 1.50 10.19
CA PHE A 91 -12.13 2.11 11.21
C PHE A 91 -12.92 2.92 12.24
N ALA A 92 -14.25 2.79 12.31
CA ALA A 92 -15.07 3.51 13.28
C ALA A 92 -14.58 3.26 14.72
N GLY A 93 -14.26 4.33 15.45
CA GLY A 93 -13.70 4.27 16.80
C GLY A 93 -12.22 3.87 16.88
N HIS A 94 -11.55 3.66 15.74
CA HIS A 94 -10.12 3.42 15.67
C HIS A 94 -9.37 4.75 15.48
N PRO A 95 -8.14 4.93 16.03
CA PRO A 95 -7.36 6.16 15.84
C PRO A 95 -7.14 6.56 14.37
N LEU A 96 -7.14 5.57 13.47
CA LEU A 96 -6.98 5.79 12.02
C LEU A 96 -8.20 6.45 11.36
N GLU A 97 -9.37 6.46 12.01
CA GLU A 97 -10.59 7.08 11.45
C GLU A 97 -10.35 8.55 11.08
N ALA A 98 -9.70 9.30 11.98
CA ALA A 98 -9.39 10.72 11.80
C ALA A 98 -8.35 10.98 10.70
N GLU A 99 -7.60 9.95 10.29
CA GLU A 99 -6.49 10.04 9.35
C GLU A 99 -6.92 9.68 7.90
N ILE A 100 -8.12 9.13 7.70
CA ILE A 100 -8.62 8.68 6.38
C ILE A 100 -8.59 9.82 5.36
N ASP A 101 -9.14 10.98 5.72
CA ASP A 101 -9.28 12.12 4.81
C ASP A 101 -7.93 12.75 4.45
N ARG A 102 -6.95 12.62 5.34
CA ARG A 102 -5.59 13.07 5.11
C ARG A 102 -4.87 12.15 4.12
N TRP A 103 -4.96 10.83 4.31
CA TRP A 103 -4.12 9.89 3.57
C TRP A 103 -4.73 9.37 2.28
N LEU A 104 -6.06 9.36 2.12
CA LEU A 104 -6.67 8.89 0.88
C LEU A 104 -6.23 9.71 -0.36
N PRO A 105 -6.22 11.06 -0.35
CA PRO A 105 -5.72 11.83 -1.48
C PRO A 105 -4.22 11.62 -1.75
N VAL A 106 -3.42 11.48 -0.68
CA VAL A 106 -1.98 11.20 -0.76
C VAL A 106 -1.75 9.85 -1.42
N PHE A 107 -2.50 8.82 -1.00
CA PHE A 107 -2.47 7.49 -1.59
C PHE A 107 -2.78 7.54 -3.08
N LEU A 108 -3.91 8.14 -3.48
CA LEU A 108 -4.34 8.19 -4.89
C LEU A 108 -3.32 8.92 -5.77
N SER A 109 -2.82 10.08 -5.33
CA SER A 109 -1.81 10.86 -6.05
C SER A 109 -0.51 10.06 -6.24
N ARG A 110 -0.01 9.44 -5.16
CA ARG A 110 1.20 8.61 -5.23
C ARG A 110 1.01 7.36 -6.07
N PHE A 111 -0.16 6.74 -5.97
CA PHE A 111 -0.51 5.56 -6.71
C PHE A 111 -0.42 5.83 -8.20
N VAL A 112 -1.07 6.89 -8.69
CA VAL A 112 -0.99 7.36 -10.08
C VAL A 112 0.44 7.68 -10.50
N ARG A 113 1.13 8.57 -9.77
CA ARG A 113 2.49 9.05 -10.13
C ARG A 113 3.55 7.97 -10.11
N SER A 114 3.32 6.87 -9.40
CA SER A 114 4.28 5.75 -9.33
C SER A 114 4.03 4.68 -10.39
N GLN A 115 3.09 4.89 -11.33
CA GLN A 115 2.75 3.89 -12.35
C GLN A 115 3.92 3.53 -13.27
N PHE A 116 4.81 4.48 -13.59
CA PHE A 116 6.00 4.20 -14.38
C PHE A 116 6.90 3.13 -13.75
N LYS A 117 7.01 3.11 -12.41
CA LYS A 117 7.81 2.11 -11.68
C LYS A 117 7.25 0.70 -11.83
N ARG A 118 5.91 0.57 -11.93
CA ARG A 118 5.22 -0.72 -12.10
C ARG A 118 5.30 -1.24 -13.53
N SER A 119 5.36 -0.35 -14.52
CA SER A 119 5.38 -0.72 -15.94
C SER A 119 6.59 -1.59 -16.31
N VAL A 120 7.71 -1.42 -15.59
CA VAL A 120 8.97 -2.15 -15.81
C VAL A 120 9.29 -3.15 -14.69
N MET A 121 8.30 -3.57 -13.89
CA MET A 121 8.56 -4.44 -12.75
C MET A 121 9.01 -5.86 -13.17
N PRO A 122 9.97 -6.48 -12.45
CA PRO A 122 10.36 -7.87 -12.68
C PRO A 122 9.20 -8.84 -12.45
N ASP A 123 9.31 -10.05 -13.01
CA ASP A 123 8.32 -11.10 -12.78
C ASP A 123 8.20 -11.47 -11.30
N GLY A 124 6.99 -11.77 -10.87
CA GLY A 124 6.68 -12.17 -9.50
C GLY A 124 5.31 -12.86 -9.44
N PRO A 125 5.13 -13.82 -8.51
CA PRO A 125 3.86 -14.50 -8.37
C PRO A 125 2.80 -13.52 -7.85
N LYS A 126 1.57 -13.68 -8.35
CA LYS A 126 0.39 -13.08 -7.72
C LYS A 126 0.11 -13.85 -6.43
N VAL A 127 0.05 -13.13 -5.31
CA VAL A 127 -0.31 -13.68 -4.00
C VAL A 127 -1.61 -12.99 -3.56
N GLY A 128 -2.57 -13.75 -3.04
CA GLY A 128 -3.88 -13.22 -2.69
C GLY A 128 -4.72 -12.80 -3.89
N THR A 129 -5.56 -11.77 -3.72
CA THR A 129 -6.58 -11.38 -4.71
C THR A 129 -6.20 -10.20 -5.60
N VAL A 130 -5.12 -9.48 -5.27
CA VAL A 130 -4.69 -8.24 -5.94
C VAL A 130 -3.22 -8.33 -6.31
N ALA A 131 -2.88 -8.03 -7.57
CA ALA A 131 -1.50 -7.83 -8.03
C ALA A 131 -1.36 -6.54 -8.84
N LEU A 132 -0.24 -5.84 -8.66
CA LEU A 132 0.03 -4.57 -9.35
C LEU A 132 0.84 -4.72 -10.64
N SER A 133 0.96 -5.95 -11.14
CA SER A 133 1.66 -6.22 -12.40
C SER A 133 0.92 -5.59 -13.59
N PRO A 134 1.61 -4.85 -14.48
CA PRO A 134 1.04 -4.35 -15.73
C PRO A 134 0.63 -5.49 -16.67
N ARG A 135 1.18 -6.69 -16.44
CA ARG A 135 0.86 -7.92 -17.19
C ARG A 135 -0.35 -8.64 -16.59
N GLY A 136 -0.83 -8.22 -15.41
CA GLY A 136 -1.87 -8.88 -14.63
C GLY A 136 -3.08 -7.97 -14.37
N ASP A 137 -3.35 -7.69 -13.08
CA ASP A 137 -4.61 -7.07 -12.65
C ASP A 137 -4.66 -5.55 -12.82
N TRP A 138 -3.52 -4.85 -12.99
CA TRP A 138 -3.50 -3.39 -13.03
C TRP A 138 -2.87 -2.84 -14.31
N ARG A 139 -3.66 -2.20 -15.17
CA ARG A 139 -3.19 -1.55 -16.41
C ARG A 139 -3.53 -0.06 -16.38
N MET A 140 -2.51 0.78 -16.45
CA MET A 140 -2.64 2.24 -16.45
C MET A 140 -1.45 2.84 -17.23
N PRO A 141 -1.66 3.92 -18.02
CA PRO A 141 -0.58 4.66 -18.66
C PRO A 141 0.45 5.19 -17.66
N SER A 142 1.74 5.08 -17.98
CA SER A 142 2.83 5.53 -17.11
C SER A 142 3.09 7.04 -17.15
N ASP A 143 2.64 7.68 -18.21
CA ASP A 143 2.77 9.10 -18.58
C ASP A 143 1.52 9.91 -18.23
N TRP A 144 0.63 9.37 -17.40
CA TRP A 144 -0.53 10.11 -16.93
C TRP A 144 -0.11 11.28 -16.03
N GLU A 145 -0.41 12.50 -16.47
CA GLU A 145 -0.05 13.75 -15.76
C GLU A 145 -1.21 14.32 -14.91
N GLY A 146 -2.43 13.80 -15.08
CA GLY A 146 -3.62 14.26 -14.35
C GLY A 146 -3.73 13.74 -12.92
N ASP A 147 -4.76 14.18 -12.20
CA ASP A 147 -5.11 13.63 -10.89
C ASP A 147 -6.05 12.42 -11.02
N TRP A 148 -6.40 11.80 -9.89
CA TRP A 148 -7.31 10.66 -9.88
C TRP A 148 -8.74 11.06 -10.32
N ALA A 149 -9.20 12.25 -9.98
CA ALA A 149 -10.54 12.71 -10.35
C ALA A 149 -10.71 12.79 -11.89
N THR A 150 -9.68 13.29 -12.56
CA THR A 150 -9.63 13.35 -14.03
C THR A 150 -9.57 11.93 -14.63
N LEU A 151 -8.81 11.02 -14.01
CA LEU A 151 -8.71 9.63 -14.46
C LEU A 151 -10.06 8.90 -14.35
N GLU A 152 -10.77 9.11 -13.24
CA GLU A 152 -12.08 8.52 -12.97
C GLU A 152 -13.14 9.05 -13.95
N ALA A 153 -13.10 10.35 -14.27
CA ALA A 153 -13.98 10.96 -15.27
C ALA A 153 -13.76 10.37 -16.67
N LEU A 154 -12.51 10.10 -17.06
CA LEU A 154 -12.23 9.45 -18.35
C LEU A 154 -12.66 7.98 -18.36
N ALA A 155 -12.45 7.25 -17.26
CA ALA A 155 -12.80 5.84 -17.14
C ALA A 155 -14.32 5.59 -17.11
N SER A 156 -15.10 6.55 -16.61
CA SER A 156 -16.58 6.49 -16.57
C SER A 156 -17.25 6.86 -17.90
N GLY A 157 -16.47 7.25 -18.92
CA GLY A 157 -16.94 7.61 -20.24
C GLY A 157 -17.39 9.07 -20.30
N GLY A 158 -16.66 9.88 -21.07
CA GLY A 158 -17.11 11.22 -21.47
C GLY A 158 -18.41 11.15 -22.26
N GLY A 159 -19.53 11.27 -21.53
CA GLY A 159 -20.87 11.48 -22.05
C GLY A 159 -21.29 12.93 -21.89
N SER A 160 -20.72 13.80 -22.72
CA SER A 160 -21.32 15.07 -23.14
C SER A 160 -20.86 15.25 -24.58
N GLY A 161 -21.60 14.77 -25.57
CA GLY A 161 -22.82 15.44 -26.01
C GLY A 161 -22.38 16.57 -26.94
N GLU A 162 -22.44 16.30 -28.26
CA GLU A 162 -22.60 17.33 -29.30
C GLU A 162 -23.72 18.32 -28.95
#